data_AF-A0A8T4QEI1-F1
#
_entry.id   AF-A0A8T4QEI1-F1
#
_cell.length_a   1.000
_cell.length_b   1.000
_cell.length_c   1.000
_cell.angle_alpha   90.00
_cell.angle_beta   90.00
_cell.angle_gamma   90.00
#
_symmetry.space_group_name_H-M   'P 1'
#
loop_
_entity.id
_entity.type
_entity.pdbx_description
1 polymer ?
#
loop_
_entity_poly.entity_id
_entity_poly.type
_entity_poly.pdbx_seq_one_letter_code
_entity_poly.pdbx_strand_id
1 'polypeptide(L)'
;MAPQARIIACHKINALKYRDKEHKKIKDLCDIFVLLWSSEEKPQELKKKIVQFVTTEEIHASISIINEDDYQKTSQQLNHSVEEIRRVIELLS
;
A
#
# COMPACT_ATOMS: atom_id res chain seq x y z
N MET A 1 -21.98 -2.88 -7.84
CA MET A 1 -21.01 -3.46 -6.89
C MET A 1 -19.80 -2.54 -6.83
N ALA A 2 -19.40 -2.09 -5.63
CA ALA A 2 -18.12 -1.43 -5.46
C ALA A 2 -16.99 -2.45 -5.69
N PRO A 3 -15.88 -2.09 -6.36
CA PRO A 3 -14.75 -2.99 -6.51
C PRO A 3 -14.26 -3.44 -5.13
N GLN A 4 -13.92 -4.72 -4.99
CA GLN A 4 -13.40 -5.25 -3.73
C GLN A 4 -12.15 -4.47 -3.32
N ALA A 5 -12.02 -4.12 -2.05
CA ALA A 5 -10.92 -3.33 -1.49
C ALA A 5 -9.53 -3.78 -2.00
N ARG A 6 -9.35 -5.09 -2.15
CA ARG A 6 -8.14 -5.72 -2.74
C ARG A 6 -7.82 -5.27 -4.17
N ILE A 7 -8.81 -5.12 -5.04
CA ILE A 7 -8.60 -4.70 -6.44
C ILE A 7 -8.14 -3.24 -6.45
N ILE A 8 -8.72 -2.42 -5.59
CA ILE A 8 -8.32 -1.02 -5.42
C ILE A 8 -6.87 -0.97 -4.92
N ALA A 9 -6.52 -1.79 -3.91
CA ALA A 9 -5.16 -1.85 -3.38
C ALA A 9 -4.15 -2.27 -4.46
N CYS A 10 -4.45 -3.28 -5.28
CA CYS A 10 -3.61 -3.68 -6.42
C CYS A 10 -3.37 -2.53 -7.39
N HIS A 11 -4.44 -1.79 -7.72
CA HIS A 11 -4.34 -0.66 -8.64
C HIS A 11 -3.49 0.48 -8.06
N LYS A 12 -3.59 0.70 -6.74
CA LYS A 12 -2.79 1.70 -6.01
C LYS A 12 -1.31 1.33 -5.94
N ILE A 13 -1.01 0.07 -5.63
CA ILE A 13 0.37 -0.44 -5.63
C ILE A 13 1.00 -0.27 -7.02
N ASN A 14 0.31 -0.72 -8.08
CA ASN A 14 0.81 -0.60 -9.45
C ASN A 14 1.00 0.86 -9.88
N ALA A 15 0.16 1.78 -9.41
CA ALA A 15 0.29 3.20 -9.70
C ALA A 15 1.47 3.86 -8.97
N LEU A 16 1.89 3.34 -7.81
CA LEU A 16 2.91 3.96 -6.95
C LEU A 16 4.24 4.15 -7.69
N LYS A 17 4.70 3.11 -8.40
CA LYS A 17 5.96 3.13 -9.18
C LYS A 17 6.00 4.20 -10.29
N TYR A 18 4.85 4.74 -10.69
CA TYR A 18 4.75 5.78 -11.73
C TYR A 18 4.44 7.16 -11.17
N ARG A 19 4.41 7.34 -9.83
CA ARG A 19 4.12 8.65 -9.24
C ARG A 19 5.32 9.58 -9.28
N ASP A 20 5.12 10.68 -9.98
CA ASP A 20 6.01 11.84 -10.10
C ASP A 20 5.76 12.88 -8.99
N LYS A 21 4.52 12.99 -8.53
CA LYS A 21 4.06 13.99 -7.55
C LYS A 21 3.97 13.39 -6.15
N GLU A 22 4.69 14.00 -5.21
CA GLU A 22 4.75 13.59 -3.81
C GLU A 22 3.37 13.42 -3.17
N HIS A 23 2.49 14.44 -3.25
CA HIS A 23 1.16 14.37 -2.65
C HIS A 23 0.29 13.22 -3.18
N LYS A 24 0.50 12.78 -4.44
CA LYS A 24 -0.21 11.62 -5.00
C LYS A 24 0.35 10.31 -4.45
N LYS A 25 1.67 10.23 -4.28
CA LYS A 25 2.35 9.10 -3.65
C LYS A 25 1.88 8.90 -2.21
N ILE A 26 1.84 9.97 -1.41
CA ILE A 26 1.33 9.93 -0.02
C ILE A 26 -0.13 9.48 0.00
N LYS A 27 -0.98 10.04 -0.87
CA LYS A 27 -2.39 9.61 -0.97
C LYS A 27 -2.50 8.13 -1.28
N ASP A 28 -1.76 7.63 -2.27
CA ASP A 28 -1.84 6.22 -2.64
C ASP A 28 -1.30 5.32 -1.51
N LEU A 29 -0.27 5.75 -0.77
CA LEU A 29 0.22 5.05 0.42
C LEU A 29 -0.82 5.00 1.54
N CYS A 30 -1.54 6.10 1.77
CA CYS A 30 -2.68 6.14 2.69
C CYS A 30 -3.78 5.16 2.27
N ASP A 31 -4.16 5.18 0.98
CA ASP A 31 -5.18 4.29 0.44
C ASP A 31 -4.75 2.82 0.59
N ILE A 32 -3.48 2.48 0.28
CA ILE A 32 -2.96 1.12 0.46
C ILE A 32 -3.03 0.72 1.94
N PHE A 33 -2.51 1.55 2.85
CA PHE A 33 -2.55 1.25 4.29
C PHE A 33 -3.97 0.95 4.75
N VAL A 34 -4.93 1.83 4.48
CA VAL A 34 -6.31 1.67 4.94
C VAL A 34 -6.93 0.39 4.37
N LEU A 35 -6.72 0.11 3.08
CA LEU A 35 -7.29 -1.07 2.43
C LEU A 35 -6.71 -2.39 2.95
N LEU A 36 -5.43 -2.40 3.36
CA LEU A 36 -4.80 -3.58 3.96
C LEU A 36 -5.15 -3.71 5.44
N TRP A 37 -5.11 -2.60 6.18
CA TRP A 37 -5.37 -2.54 7.61
C TRP A 37 -6.83 -2.88 7.95
N SER A 38 -7.79 -2.40 7.15
CA SER A 38 -9.22 -2.72 7.32
C SER A 38 -9.61 -4.08 6.73
N SER A 39 -8.67 -4.83 6.15
CA SER A 39 -8.96 -6.12 5.57
C SER A 39 -9.14 -7.16 6.68
N GLU A 40 -10.26 -7.88 6.66
CA GLU A 40 -10.47 -9.04 7.54
C GLU A 40 -9.64 -10.27 7.11
N GLU A 41 -8.95 -10.18 5.96
CA GLU A 41 -8.16 -11.27 5.41
C GLU A 41 -6.80 -11.42 6.09
N LYS A 42 -6.34 -12.66 6.23
CA LYS A 42 -4.98 -12.91 6.74
C LYS A 42 -3.93 -12.38 5.75
N PRO A 43 -2.80 -11.83 6.23
CA PRO A 43 -1.78 -11.24 5.36
C PRO A 43 -1.31 -12.13 4.20
N GLN A 44 -1.14 -13.43 4.45
CA GLN A 44 -0.73 -14.40 3.43
C GLN A 44 -1.76 -14.60 2.32
N GLU A 45 -3.06 -14.53 2.65
CA GLU A 45 -4.14 -14.65 1.68
C GLU A 45 -4.27 -13.37 0.85
N LEU A 46 -4.10 -12.22 1.50
CA LEU A 46 -4.09 -10.91 0.88
C LEU A 46 -2.95 -10.80 -0.14
N LYS A 47 -1.73 -11.19 0.26
CA LYS A 47 -0.56 -11.25 -0.64
C LYS A 47 -0.82 -12.17 -1.84
N LYS A 48 -1.32 -13.39 -1.60
CA LYS A 48 -1.67 -14.35 -2.67
C LYS A 48 -2.67 -13.80 -3.67
N LYS A 49 -3.63 -12.99 -3.23
CA LYS A 49 -4.62 -12.35 -4.11
C LYS A 49 -4.03 -11.16 -4.85
N ILE A 50 -3.17 -10.36 -4.21
CA ILE A 50 -2.51 -9.22 -4.85
C ILE A 50 -1.57 -9.69 -5.97
N VAL A 51 -0.82 -10.77 -5.75
CA VAL A 51 0.10 -11.32 -6.78
C VAL A 51 -0.60 -11.89 -8.02
N GLN A 52 -1.92 -12.07 -8.00
CA GLN A 52 -2.70 -12.41 -9.19
C GLN A 52 -2.85 -11.23 -10.15
N PHE A 53 -2.61 -10.01 -9.70
CA PHE A 53 -2.83 -8.77 -10.46
C PHE A 53 -1.56 -7.93 -10.62
N VAL A 54 -0.61 -8.03 -9.69
CA VAL A 54 0.64 -7.26 -9.65
C VAL A 54 1.77 -8.21 -9.30
N THR A 55 2.83 -8.29 -10.11
CA THR A 55 3.88 -9.29 -9.83
C THR A 55 4.65 -8.95 -8.56
N THR A 56 5.32 -9.95 -7.96
CA THR A 56 6.16 -9.72 -6.77
C THR A 56 7.24 -8.66 -7.04
N GLU A 57 7.82 -8.66 -8.24
CA GLU A 57 8.80 -7.66 -8.66
C GLU A 57 8.20 -6.24 -8.69
N GLU A 58 6.96 -6.11 -9.19
CA GLU A 58 6.27 -4.82 -9.22
C GLU A 58 5.89 -4.33 -7.83
N ILE A 59 5.48 -5.22 -6.93
CA ILE A 59 5.24 -4.91 -5.52
C ILE A 59 6.53 -4.39 -4.90
N HIS A 60 7.63 -5.13 -5.05
CA HIS A 60 8.93 -4.74 -4.51
C HIS A 60 9.40 -3.40 -5.06
N ALA A 61 9.28 -3.16 -6.37
CA ALA A 61 9.62 -1.89 -7.01
C ALA A 61 8.74 -0.73 -6.52
N SER A 62 7.49 -1.01 -6.15
CA SER A 62 6.57 0.01 -5.62
C SER A 62 6.86 0.33 -4.16
N ILE A 63 7.28 -0.65 -3.35
CA ILE A 63 7.64 -0.43 -1.95
C ILE A 63 9.01 0.24 -1.83
N SER A 64 9.97 -0.10 -2.71
CA SER A 64 11.34 0.42 -2.63
C SER A 64 11.47 1.93 -2.87
N ILE A 65 10.46 2.56 -3.49
CA ILE A 65 10.44 4.02 -3.68
C ILE A 65 9.90 4.79 -2.47
N ILE A 66 9.35 4.09 -1.47
CA ILE A 66 8.83 4.68 -0.25
C ILE A 66 9.99 4.94 0.70
N ASN A 67 10.18 6.19 1.12
CA ASN A 67 11.21 6.57 2.07
C ASN A 67 10.62 6.91 3.45
N GLU A 68 11.48 7.26 4.42
CA GLU A 68 11.06 7.59 5.77
C GLU A 68 10.09 8.79 5.82
N ASP A 69 10.37 9.83 5.04
CA ASP A 69 9.53 11.04 4.97
C ASP A 69 8.12 10.73 4.45
N ASP A 70 7.99 9.78 3.53
CA ASP A 70 6.70 9.31 3.04
C ASP A 70 5.88 8.64 4.15
N TYR A 71 6.52 7.83 4.99
CA TYR A 71 5.88 7.21 6.15
C TYR A 71 5.45 8.25 7.18
N GLN A 72 6.30 9.23 7.47
CA GLN A 72 5.98 10.33 8.42
C GLN A 72 4.77 11.14 7.93
N LYS A 73 4.74 11.53 6.65
CA LYS A 73 3.61 12.26 6.05
C LYS A 73 2.33 11.45 6.06
N THR A 74 2.43 10.15 5.79
CA THR A 74 1.28 9.22 5.83
C THR A 74 0.73 9.07 7.26
N SER A 75 1.63 8.95 8.25
CA SER A 75 1.29 8.90 9.68
C SER A 75 0.51 10.14 10.12
N GLN A 76 0.97 11.33 9.73
CA GLN A 76 0.28 12.59 10.02
C GLN A 76 -1.12 12.66 9.41
N GLN A 77 -1.33 12.10 8.21
CA GLN A 77 -2.64 12.11 7.54
C GLN A 77 -3.63 11.11 8.13
N LEU A 78 -3.14 9.95 8.57
CA LEU A 78 -3.99 8.85 9.02
C LEU A 78 -4.16 8.80 10.55
N ASN A 79 -3.36 9.57 11.30
CA ASN A 79 -3.33 9.51 12.76
C ASN A 79 -3.00 8.10 13.29
N HIS A 80 -2.12 7.39 12.57
CA HIS A 80 -1.53 6.10 12.94
C HIS A 80 -0.03 6.25 13.12
N SER A 81 0.60 5.40 13.93
CA SER A 81 2.06 5.45 14.09
C SER A 81 2.78 5.00 12.82
N VAL A 82 3.99 5.52 12.60
CA VAL A 82 4.83 5.13 11.47
C VAL A 82 5.15 3.64 11.48
N GLU A 83 5.34 3.07 12.66
CA GLU A 83 5.63 1.65 12.86
C GLU A 83 4.45 0.78 12.46
N GLU A 84 3.22 1.19 12.78
CA GLU A 84 2.02 0.46 12.38
C GLU A 84 1.84 0.49 10.86
N ILE A 85 2.00 1.67 10.24
CA ILE A 85 1.92 1.82 8.78
C ILE A 85 2.96 0.94 8.10
N ARG A 86 4.22 1.03 8.55
CA ARG A 86 5.31 0.22 8.01
C ARG A 86 5.02 -1.26 8.13
N ARG A 87 4.62 -1.73 9.31
CA ARG A 87 4.28 -3.13 9.55
C ARG A 87 3.21 -3.63 8.58
N VAL A 88 2.19 -2.83 8.29
CA VAL A 88 1.11 -3.19 7.36
C VAL A 88 1.62 -3.23 5.92
N ILE A 89 2.42 -2.25 5.50
CA ILE A 89 2.99 -2.20 4.14
C ILE A 89 3.99 -3.35 3.91
N GLU A 90 4.78 -3.70 4.91
CA GLU A 90 5.74 -4.82 4.87
C GLU A 90 5.07 -6.20 4.73
N LEU A 91 3.76 -6.32 5.00
CA LEU A 91 3.02 -7.56 4.71
C LEU A 91 2.98 -7.90 3.21
N LEU A 92 3.23 -6.91 2.36
CA LEU A 92 3.28 -7.08 0.91
C LEU A 92 4.65 -7.58 0.42
N SER A 93 5.72 -7.29 1.14
CA SER A 93 7.10 -7.72 0.86
C SER A 93 7.24 -9.24 1.00
#